data_AF-A0A927NJI3-F1
#
_entry.id   AF-A0A927NJI3-F1
#
_cell.length_a   1.000
_cell.length_b   1.000
_cell.length_c   1.000
_cell.angle_alpha   90.00
_cell.angle_beta   90.00
_cell.angle_gamma   90.00
#
_symmetry.space_group_name_H-M   'P 1'
#
loop_
_entity.id
_entity.type
_entity.pdbx_description
1 polymer ?
#
loop_
_entity_poly.entity_id
_entity_poly.type
_entity_poly.pdbx_seq_one_letter_code
_entity_poly.pdbx_strand_id
1 'polypeptide(L)' 'MKEGIHPKYREVDVVCACGSTFKSGTTKNTDVIKVEICNKCHPYFTGKQKLVDAGGRVDKFKKKYGI' A
#
# COMPACT_ATOMS: atom_id res chain seq x y z
N MET A 1 -12.82 -18.88 20.51
CA MET A 1 -12.10 -18.28 21.66
C MET A 1 -12.29 -19.20 22.85
N LYS A 2 -11.19 -19.74 23.39
CA LYS A 2 -11.19 -20.34 24.74
C LYS A 2 -10.93 -19.22 25.73
N GLU A 3 -11.70 -19.19 26.82
CA GLU A 3 -11.55 -18.19 27.87
C GLU A 3 -10.14 -18.28 28.50
N GLY A 4 -9.48 -17.12 28.66
CA GLY A 4 -8.22 -17.01 29.43
C GLY A 4 -6.90 -17.00 28.64
N ILE A 5 -6.84 -17.49 27.40
CA ILE A 5 -5.57 -17.56 26.63
C ILE A 5 -5.49 -16.58 25.45
N HIS A 6 -6.57 -15.82 25.19
CA HIS A 6 -6.62 -14.93 24.03
C HIS A 6 -6.29 -13.48 24.45
N PRO A 7 -5.41 -12.78 23.70
CA PRO A 7 -5.16 -11.37 23.90
C PRO A 7 -6.45 -10.55 23.70
N LYS A 8 -6.56 -9.41 24.39
CA LYS A 8 -7.70 -8.51 24.26
C LYS A 8 -7.80 -8.00 22.82
N TYR A 9 -8.82 -8.44 22.10
CA TYR A 9 -9.13 -7.97 20.75
C TYR A 9 -10.01 -6.73 20.83
N ARG A 10 -9.64 -5.66 20.13
CA ARG A 10 -10.37 -4.39 20.10
C ARG A 10 -10.44 -3.86 18.67
N GLU A 11 -11.55 -3.23 18.33
CA GLU A 11 -11.68 -2.53 17.05
C GLU A 11 -10.95 -1.20 17.11
N VAL A 12 -10.18 -0.91 16.06
CA VAL A 12 -9.32 0.28 15.96
C VAL A 12 -9.48 0.90 14.58
N ASP A 13 -9.51 2.24 14.55
CA ASP A 13 -9.56 3.00 13.30
C ASP A 13 -8.15 3.15 12.73
N VAL A 14 -7.94 2.63 11.51
CA VAL A 14 -6.68 2.75 10.78
C VAL A 14 -6.77 3.93 9.83
N VAL A 15 -5.88 4.90 9.97
CA VAL A 15 -5.83 6.12 9.16
C VAL A 15 -4.64 6.04 8.20
N CYS A 16 -4.95 6.02 6.89
CA CYS A 16 -3.94 6.12 5.84
C CYS A 16 -3.52 7.57 5.58
N ALA A 17 -2.26 7.80 5.21
CA ALA A 17 -1.78 9.09 4.70
C ALA A 17 -2.56 9.62 3.48
N CYS A 18 -3.20 8.71 2.75
CA CYS A 18 -4.05 8.97 1.60
C CYS A 18 -5.50 9.37 1.94
N GLY A 19 -5.82 9.53 3.22
CA GLY A 19 -7.15 9.91 3.69
C GLY A 19 -8.15 8.76 3.80
N SER A 20 -7.78 7.52 3.45
CA SER A 20 -8.65 6.36 3.66
C SER A 20 -8.62 5.91 5.11
N THR A 21 -9.77 5.83 5.76
CA THR A 21 -9.94 5.25 7.10
C THR A 21 -10.64 3.89 7.01
N PHE A 22 -10.11 2.85 7.65
CA PHE A 22 -10.78 1.55 7.75
C PHE A 22 -10.74 1.00 9.17
N LYS A 23 -11.84 0.36 9.60
CA LYS A 23 -11.96 -0.32 10.88
C LYS A 23 -11.28 -1.68 10.80
N SER A 24 -10.33 -1.95 11.67
CA SER A 24 -9.70 -3.27 11.78
C SER A 24 -9.55 -3.65 13.24
N GLY A 25 -9.83 -4.90 13.57
CA GLY A 25 -9.62 -5.39 14.92
C GLY A 25 -8.15 -5.76 15.14
N THR A 26 -7.59 -5.25 16.23
CA THR A 26 -6.18 -5.45 16.61
C THR A 26 -6.08 -5.92 18.05
N THR A 27 -4.95 -6.53 18.37
CA THR A 27 -4.55 -6.89 19.73
C THR A 27 -3.63 -5.84 20.36
N LYS A 28 -3.29 -4.78 19.61
CA LYS A 28 -2.49 -3.66 20.11
C LYS A 28 -3.34 -2.72 20.96
N ASN A 29 -2.78 -2.26 22.08
CA ASN A 29 -3.38 -1.23 22.95
C ASN A 29 -3.22 0.17 22.33
N THR A 30 -3.77 0.39 21.14
CA THR A 30 -3.65 1.69 20.47
C THR A 30 -4.91 1.95 19.68
N ASP A 31 -5.65 3.01 20.04
CA ASP A 31 -6.96 3.33 19.46
C ASP A 31 -6.90 3.87 18.03
N VAL A 32 -5.71 4.30 17.57
CA VAL A 32 -5.48 4.79 16.21
C VAL A 32 -4.19 4.21 15.65
N ILE A 33 -4.28 3.53 14.52
CA ILE A 33 -3.10 3.07 13.78
C ILE A 33 -2.91 3.99 12.58
N LYS A 34 -1.80 4.72 12.55
CA LYS A 34 -1.40 5.53 11.40
C LYS A 34 -0.60 4.65 10.44
N VAL A 35 -1.02 4.60 9.18
CA VAL A 35 -0.37 3.80 8.13
C VAL A 35 -0.02 4.69 6.95
N GLU A 36 1.18 4.54 6.41
CA GLU A 36 1.64 5.35 5.28
C GLU A 36 1.13 4.82 3.94
N ILE A 37 0.86 3.51 3.84
CA ILE A 37 0.45 2.85 2.59
C ILE A 37 -0.75 1.93 2.87
N CYS A 38 -1.87 2.16 2.19
CA CYS A 38 -3.01 1.26 2.19
C CYS A 38 -3.17 0.54 0.84
N ASN A 39 -4.15 -0.37 0.74
CA ASN A 39 -4.51 -1.05 -0.50
C ASN A 39 -4.83 -0.11 -1.68
N LYS A 40 -5.31 1.11 -1.42
CA LYS A 40 -5.57 2.10 -2.48
C LYS A 40 -4.31 2.82 -2.97
N CYS A 41 -3.24 2.80 -2.18
CA CYS A 41 -2.02 3.57 -2.46
C CYS A 41 -0.78 2.72 -2.68
N HIS A 42 -0.83 1.42 -2.40
CA HIS A 42 0.33 0.58 -2.69
C HIS A 42 0.56 0.56 -4.21
N PRO A 43 1.79 0.88 -4.68
CA PRO A 43 2.13 0.94 -6.10
C PRO A 43 1.70 -0.31 -6.89
N TYR A 44 1.71 -1.47 -6.22
CA TYR A 44 1.18 -2.74 -6.72
C TYR A 44 -0.30 -2.67 -7.12
N PHE A 45 -1.19 -2.14 -6.26
CA PHE A 45 -2.63 -2.06 -6.55
C PHE A 45 -2.96 -0.96 -7.54
N THR A 46 -2.17 0.12 -7.57
CA THR A 46 -2.36 1.22 -8.53
C THR A 46 -1.84 0.90 -9.94
N GLY A 47 -1.28 -0.29 -10.18
CA GLY A 47 -0.83 -0.73 -11.50
C GLY A 47 0.37 0.05 -12.05
N LYS A 48 0.94 0.99 -11.28
CA LYS A 48 2.20 1.68 -11.61
C LYS A 48 3.38 0.76 -11.25
N GLN A 49 3.39 -0.44 -11.82
CA GLN A 49 4.68 -1.08 -12.04
C GLN A 49 5.43 -0.13 -12.97
N LYS A 50 6.54 0.42 -12.50
CA LYS A 50 7.62 0.78 -13.42
C LYS A 50 7.90 -0.51 -14.18
N LEU A 51 7.27 -0.70 -15.34
CA LEU A 51 7.92 -1.35 -16.45
C LEU A 51 9.25 -0.60 -16.52
N VAL A 52 10.30 -1.24 -16.03
CA VAL A 52 11.66 -0.79 -16.28
C VAL A 52 11.73 -0.90 -17.79
N ASP A 53 11.44 0.20 -18.48
CA ASP A 53 11.46 0.27 -19.92
C ASP A 53 12.81 -0.28 -20.35
N ALA A 54 12.82 -1.54 -20.78
CA ALA A 54 13.93 -2.17 -21.48
C ALA A 54 14.09 -1.54 -22.89
N GLY A 55 13.61 -0.30 -23.07
CA GLY A 55 13.54 0.45 -24.31
C GLY A 55 14.68 1.43 -24.52
N GLY A 56 15.72 1.45 -23.67
CA GLY A 56 16.76 2.47 -23.76
C GLY A 56 17.51 2.54 -25.10
N ARG A 57 17.68 1.41 -25.81
CA ARG A 57 18.34 1.39 -27.13
C ARG A 57 17.39 1.73 -28.28
N VAL A 58 16.13 1.28 -28.21
CA VAL A 58 15.12 1.52 -29.26
C VAL A 58 14.67 2.98 -29.26
N ASP A 59 14.47 3.59 -28.08
CA ASP A 59 14.13 5.01 -27.94
C ASP A 59 15.26 5.93 -28.43
N LYS A 60 16.52 5.57 -28.15
CA LYS A 60 17.69 6.32 -28.65
C LYS A 60 17.81 6.25 -30.17
N PHE A 61 17.46 5.12 -30.79
CA PHE A 61 17.44 4.98 -32.24
C PHE A 61 16.34 5.84 -32.87
N LYS A 62 15.10 5.78 -32.35
CA LYS A 62 13.98 6.63 -32.81
C LYS A 62 14.30 8.12 -32.74
N LYS A 63 14.86 8.59 -31.61
CA LYS A 63 15.29 9.99 -31.43
C LYS A 63 16.39 10.43 -32.40
N LYS A 64 17.28 9.52 -32.82
CA LYS A 64 18.42 9.86 -33.69
C LYS A 64 18.05 9.87 -35.17
N TYR A 65 17.08 9.05 -35.58
CA TYR A 65 16.68 8.89 -36.99
C TYR A 65 15.32 9.51 -37.32
N GLY A 66 14.65 10.17 -36.38
CA GLY A 66 13.52 11.06 -36.66
C GLY A 66 12.25 10.38 -37.17
N ILE A 67 11.95 9.18 -36.67
CA ILE A 67 10.64 8.51 -36.83
C ILE A 67 9.93 8.50 -35.49
#